data_AF-A0A645AY39-F1
#
_entry.id   AF-A0A645AY39-F1
#
_cell.length_a   1.000
_cell.length_b   1.000
_cell.length_c   1.000
_cell.angle_alpha   90.00
_cell.angle_beta   90.00
_cell.angle_gamma   90.00
#
_symmetry.space_group_name_H-M   'P 1'
#
loop_
_entity.id
_entity.type
_entity.pdbx_description
1 polymer ?
#
loop_
_entity_poly.entity_id
_entity_poly.type
_entity_poly.pdbx_seq_one_letter_code
_entity_poly.pdbx_strand_id
1 'polypeptide(L)'
;MYNTIVVEKLLDEKQYAKISKMSLQVIKQKIKEAGVMFDFLEFINQPEKTYIANEMKLDGPLNEIVQILSKENDTTQKEQLKNALFAEMIACRNSDITRGLRDKKDMIKSGDINNYIEKSNELVIEVLDTISKYDNLTTDDLGREFAPDNKTQMEFVDINDSIMRKIKYRKAKQEPLSILKSVVDKINIFDIDVLQYLDGDTLDNLEQILIEIEENCTEIKRSINSVKQL
;
A
#
# COMPACT_ATOMS: atom_id res chain seq x y z
N MET A 1 25.39 -3.61 -10.50
CA MET A 1 24.29 -3.05 -11.32
C MET A 1 24.05 -1.58 -11.01
N TYR A 2 23.60 -1.20 -9.80
CA TYR A 2 23.34 0.19 -9.46
C TYR A 2 24.57 1.09 -9.65
N ASN A 3 25.73 0.71 -9.10
CA ASN A 3 26.97 1.47 -9.31
C ASN A 3 27.30 1.62 -10.80
N THR A 4 27.29 0.53 -11.55
CA THR A 4 27.58 0.52 -13.00
C THR A 4 26.65 1.43 -13.82
N ILE A 5 25.36 1.51 -13.49
CA ILE A 5 24.36 2.23 -14.29
C ILE A 5 24.16 3.67 -13.79
N VAL A 6 24.09 3.88 -12.48
CA VAL A 6 23.71 5.15 -11.85
C VAL A 6 24.92 5.95 -11.39
N VAL A 7 25.88 5.31 -10.69
CA VAL A 7 27.03 5.99 -10.09
C VAL A 7 28.14 6.22 -11.12
N GLU A 8 28.65 5.15 -11.70
CA GLU A 8 29.77 5.13 -12.65
C GLU A 8 29.30 5.42 -14.09
N LYS A 9 28.00 5.25 -14.36
CA LYS A 9 27.37 5.45 -15.69
C LYS A 9 28.11 4.76 -16.84
N LEU A 10 28.72 3.59 -16.56
CA LEU A 10 29.49 2.81 -17.53
C LEU A 10 28.59 2.13 -18.57
N LEU A 11 27.35 1.82 -18.21
CA LEU A 11 26.34 1.22 -19.08
C LEU A 11 25.00 1.89 -18.86
N ASP A 12 24.21 2.06 -19.92
CA ASP A 12 22.80 2.40 -19.80
C ASP A 12 21.94 1.15 -19.48
N GLU A 13 20.69 1.37 -19.06
CA GLU A 13 19.76 0.29 -18.70
C GLU A 13 19.54 -0.75 -19.82
N LYS A 14 19.52 -0.30 -21.09
CA LYS A 14 19.30 -1.17 -22.25
C LYS A 14 20.54 -2.01 -22.56
N GLN A 15 21.72 -1.41 -22.46
CA GLN A 15 23.00 -2.09 -22.62
C GLN A 15 23.19 -3.14 -21.54
N TYR A 16 22.90 -2.80 -20.27
CA TYR A 16 22.99 -3.74 -19.17
C TYR A 16 21.99 -4.89 -19.35
N ALA A 17 20.73 -4.60 -19.69
CA ALA A 17 19.70 -5.62 -19.95
C ALA A 17 20.12 -6.63 -21.04
N LYS A 18 20.74 -6.14 -22.12
CA LYS A 18 21.24 -6.98 -23.22
C LYS A 18 22.37 -7.91 -22.77
N ILE A 19 23.30 -7.42 -21.96
CA ILE A 19 24.44 -8.19 -21.46
C ILE A 19 24.00 -9.21 -20.41
N SER A 20 23.14 -8.80 -19.47
CA SER A 20 22.65 -9.65 -18.38
C SER A 20 21.53 -10.61 -18.79
N LYS A 21 21.00 -10.48 -20.02
CA LYS A 21 19.84 -11.24 -20.53
C LYS A 21 18.59 -11.08 -19.65
N MET A 22 18.46 -9.95 -18.97
CA MET A 22 17.29 -9.60 -18.15
C MET A 22 16.37 -8.67 -18.94
N SER A 23 15.06 -8.69 -18.63
CA SER A 23 14.16 -7.73 -19.25
C SER A 23 14.46 -6.31 -18.75
N LEU A 24 14.25 -5.31 -19.62
CA LEU A 24 14.45 -3.90 -19.26
C LEU A 24 13.60 -3.49 -18.05
N GLN A 25 12.39 -4.05 -17.92
CA GLN A 25 11.50 -3.80 -16.79
C GLN A 25 12.10 -4.28 -15.47
N VAL A 26 12.72 -5.47 -15.45
CA VAL A 26 13.37 -5.99 -14.24
C VAL A 26 14.58 -5.14 -13.87
N ILE A 27 15.38 -4.70 -14.85
CA ILE A 27 16.52 -3.80 -14.60
C ILE A 27 16.05 -2.49 -13.97
N LYS A 28 15.06 -1.83 -14.57
CA LYS A 28 14.47 -0.58 -14.04
C LYS A 28 13.96 -0.75 -12.61
N GLN A 29 13.28 -1.86 -12.33
CA GLN A 29 12.76 -2.13 -11.00
C GLN A 29 13.88 -2.30 -9.98
N LYS A 30 14.91 -3.08 -10.31
CA LYS A 30 16.08 -3.27 -9.43
C LYS A 30 16.89 -1.99 -9.21
N ILE A 31 16.93 -1.07 -10.19
CA ILE A 31 17.55 0.25 -10.01
C ILE A 31 16.78 1.08 -8.99
N LYS A 32 15.44 1.08 -9.06
CA LYS A 32 14.59 1.79 -8.09
C LYS A 32 14.73 1.22 -6.68
N GLU A 33 14.73 -0.11 -6.55
CA GLU A 33 14.95 -0.79 -5.27
C GLU A 33 16.30 -0.42 -4.66
N ALA A 34 17.36 -0.43 -5.46
CA ALA A 34 18.69 0.00 -5.01
C ALA A 34 18.72 1.48 -4.62
N GLY A 35 18.03 2.36 -5.36
CA GLY A 35 17.90 3.77 -4.97
C GLY A 35 17.26 3.94 -3.59
N VAL A 36 16.12 3.28 -3.34
CA VAL A 36 15.46 3.30 -2.02
C VAL A 36 16.33 2.66 -0.93
N MET A 37 17.13 1.64 -1.26
CA MET A 37 18.10 1.07 -0.33
C MET A 37 19.16 2.09 0.07
N PHE A 38 19.72 2.86 -0.87
CA PHE A 38 20.69 3.91 -0.55
C PHE A 38 20.05 5.03 0.27
N ASP A 39 18.84 5.48 -0.09
CA ASP A 39 18.08 6.43 0.73
C ASP A 39 17.87 5.92 2.17
N PHE A 40 17.58 4.62 2.34
CA PHE A 40 17.46 4.00 3.66
C PHE A 40 18.80 4.01 4.43
N LEU A 41 19.89 3.68 3.75
CA LEU A 41 21.22 3.71 4.34
C LEU A 41 21.64 5.13 4.74
N GLU A 42 21.30 6.14 3.94
CA GLU A 42 21.47 7.55 4.29
C GLU A 42 20.61 7.94 5.49
N PHE A 43 19.34 7.50 5.52
CA PHE A 43 18.41 7.77 6.63
C PHE A 43 18.96 7.27 7.98
N ILE A 44 19.63 6.11 8.00
CA ILE A 44 20.26 5.58 9.22
C ILE A 44 21.71 6.06 9.44
N ASN A 45 22.19 7.01 8.62
CA ASN A 45 23.55 7.53 8.63
C ASN A 45 24.64 6.44 8.41
N GLN A 46 24.36 5.47 7.53
CA GLN A 46 25.26 4.37 7.17
C GLN A 46 25.34 4.14 5.64
N PRO A 47 25.59 5.17 4.81
CA PRO A 47 25.41 5.13 3.35
C PRO A 47 26.21 4.02 2.63
N GLU A 48 27.37 3.62 3.15
CA GLU A 48 28.25 2.63 2.51
C GLU A 48 27.98 1.19 2.99
N LYS A 49 27.11 0.99 3.97
CA LYS A 49 26.92 -0.29 4.64
C LYS A 49 25.78 -1.12 4.06
N THR A 50 25.90 -1.48 2.79
CA THR A 50 24.88 -2.30 2.10
C THR A 50 24.63 -3.67 2.76
N TYR A 51 25.57 -4.16 3.58
CA TYR A 51 25.38 -5.40 4.34
C TYR A 51 24.23 -5.31 5.35
N ILE A 52 23.94 -4.13 5.91
CA ILE A 52 22.82 -3.92 6.84
C ILE A 52 21.49 -4.27 6.17
N ALA A 53 21.27 -3.75 4.95
CA ALA A 53 20.05 -4.03 4.19
C ALA A 53 19.91 -5.52 3.83
N ASN A 54 21.03 -6.19 3.52
CA ASN A 54 21.05 -7.62 3.22
C ASN A 54 20.73 -8.48 4.45
N GLU A 55 21.34 -8.18 5.59
CA GLU A 55 21.10 -8.89 6.86
C GLU A 55 19.67 -8.70 7.37
N MET A 56 19.11 -7.50 7.17
CA MET A 56 17.70 -7.21 7.47
C MET A 56 16.71 -7.79 6.43
N LYS A 57 17.21 -8.40 5.34
CA LYS A 57 16.40 -9.01 4.26
C LYS A 57 15.37 -8.05 3.66
N LEU A 58 15.80 -6.82 3.35
CA LEU A 58 14.90 -5.74 2.96
C LEU A 58 14.38 -5.79 1.51
N ASP A 59 14.72 -6.80 0.71
CA ASP A 59 14.31 -6.88 -0.71
C ASP A 59 12.79 -6.70 -0.92
N GLY A 60 11.98 -7.40 -0.12
CA GLY A 60 10.51 -7.30 -0.16
C GLY A 60 10.01 -5.92 0.29
N PRO A 61 10.35 -5.47 1.51
CA PRO A 61 10.01 -4.14 2.01
C PRO A 61 10.41 -2.99 1.07
N LEU A 62 11.62 -3.00 0.51
CA LEU A 62 12.11 -1.96 -0.39
C LEU A 62 11.28 -1.89 -1.67
N ASN A 63 10.94 -3.04 -2.27
CA ASN A 63 10.04 -3.07 -3.42
C ASN A 63 8.65 -2.50 -3.08
N GLU A 64 8.11 -2.81 -1.90
CA GLU A 64 6.83 -2.26 -1.47
C GLU A 64 6.90 -0.73 -1.28
N ILE A 65 7.98 -0.21 -0.69
CA ILE A 65 8.24 1.23 -0.56
C ILE A 65 8.34 1.90 -1.93
N VAL A 66 9.06 1.32 -2.91
CA VAL A 66 9.10 1.84 -4.29
C VAL A 66 7.68 1.99 -4.86
N GLN A 67 6.82 1.00 -4.64
CA GLN A 67 5.45 1.02 -5.14
C GLN A 67 4.57 2.06 -4.42
N ILE A 68 4.74 2.23 -3.11
CA ILE A 68 4.04 3.24 -2.31
C ILE A 68 4.43 4.64 -2.77
N LEU A 69 5.74 4.94 -2.80
CA LEU A 69 6.28 6.24 -3.17
C LEU A 69 5.99 6.61 -4.63
N SER A 70 5.77 5.63 -5.51
CA SER A 70 5.37 5.88 -6.89
C SER A 70 3.95 6.44 -7.04
N LYS A 71 3.12 6.33 -6.00
CA LYS A 71 1.73 6.82 -5.98
C LYS A 71 1.56 8.19 -5.36
N GLU A 72 2.61 8.70 -4.70
CA GLU A 72 2.63 10.06 -4.15
C GLU A 72 3.32 11.00 -5.14
N ASN A 73 2.61 12.05 -5.52
CA ASN A 73 3.04 13.03 -6.50
C ASN A 73 3.61 14.29 -5.85
N ASP A 74 3.19 14.62 -4.62
CA ASP A 74 3.75 15.75 -3.89
C ASP A 74 5.14 15.38 -3.38
N THR A 75 6.16 16.15 -3.78
CA THR A 75 7.56 15.85 -3.46
C THR A 75 7.88 15.96 -1.97
N THR A 76 7.27 16.92 -1.28
CA THR A 76 7.50 17.15 0.15
C THR A 76 6.87 16.03 0.97
N GLN A 77 5.61 15.74 0.68
CA GLN A 77 4.85 14.68 1.32
C GLN A 77 5.48 13.31 1.04
N LYS A 78 6.00 13.10 -0.17
CA LYS A 78 6.72 11.89 -0.55
C LYS A 78 7.98 11.67 0.29
N GLU A 79 8.74 12.73 0.57
CA GLU A 79 9.93 12.64 1.41
C GLU A 79 9.57 12.35 2.87
N GLN A 80 8.55 13.03 3.41
CA GLN A 80 8.04 12.76 4.75
C GLN A 80 7.51 11.32 4.88
N LEU A 81 6.78 10.85 3.87
CA LEU A 81 6.32 9.47 3.79
C LEU A 81 7.50 8.50 3.76
N LYS A 82 8.53 8.76 2.95
CA LYS A 82 9.73 7.92 2.87
C LYS A 82 10.39 7.76 4.25
N ASN A 83 10.57 8.85 4.98
CA ASN A 83 11.14 8.82 6.33
C ASN A 83 10.26 8.04 7.31
N ALA A 84 8.94 8.20 7.26
CA ALA A 84 8.00 7.43 8.07
C ALA A 84 8.07 5.92 7.76
N LEU A 85 8.16 5.54 6.48
CA LEU A 85 8.29 4.13 6.06
C LEU A 85 9.62 3.52 6.52
N PHE A 86 10.72 4.26 6.48
CA PHE A 86 12.01 3.78 6.96
C PHE A 86 12.03 3.62 8.48
N ALA A 87 11.48 4.59 9.22
CA ALA A 87 11.34 4.48 10.66
C ALA A 87 10.47 3.27 11.06
N GLU A 88 9.33 3.07 10.40
CA GLU A 88 8.47 1.91 10.62
C GLU A 88 9.20 0.61 10.27
N MET A 89 9.96 0.56 9.18
CA MET A 89 10.72 -0.62 8.78
C MET A 89 11.78 -1.03 9.82
N ILE A 90 12.39 -0.05 10.51
CA ILE A 90 13.33 -0.28 11.61
C ILE A 90 12.59 -0.75 12.86
N ALA A 91 11.59 0.01 13.32
CA ALA A 91 10.87 -0.27 14.56
C ALA A 91 10.12 -1.61 14.48
N CYS A 92 9.53 -1.92 13.33
CA CYS A 92 8.74 -3.11 13.07
C CYS A 92 9.57 -4.26 12.50
N ARG A 93 10.91 -4.21 12.52
CA ARG A 93 11.80 -5.18 11.85
C ARG A 93 11.56 -6.66 12.19
N ASN A 94 10.98 -6.92 13.37
CA ASN A 94 10.68 -8.25 13.89
C ASN A 94 9.20 -8.65 13.73
N SER A 95 8.41 -7.87 12.98
CA SER A 95 6.97 -8.09 12.78
C SER A 95 6.62 -8.20 11.28
N ASP A 96 5.32 -8.27 10.96
CA ASP A 96 4.86 -8.29 9.56
C ASP A 96 4.92 -6.87 8.95
N ILE A 97 6.14 -6.40 8.69
CA ILE A 97 6.43 -5.12 8.02
C ILE A 97 5.67 -5.02 6.70
N THR A 98 5.53 -6.15 5.98
CA THR A 98 4.84 -6.19 4.69
C THR A 98 3.38 -5.81 4.81
N ARG A 99 2.69 -6.22 5.89
CA ARG A 99 1.32 -5.78 6.18
C ARG A 99 1.26 -4.27 6.43
N GLY A 100 2.12 -3.74 7.30
CA GLY A 100 2.16 -2.30 7.62
C GLY A 100 2.41 -1.44 6.38
N LEU A 101 3.30 -1.87 5.48
CA LEU A 101 3.57 -1.20 4.21
C LEU A 101 2.40 -1.31 3.23
N ARG A 102 1.74 -2.47 3.12
CA ARG A 102 0.62 -2.67 2.19
C ARG A 102 -0.55 -1.72 2.48
N ASP A 103 -0.86 -1.50 3.75
CA ASP A 103 -1.95 -0.62 4.18
C ASP A 103 -1.77 0.84 3.68
N LYS A 104 -0.53 1.27 3.46
CA LYS A 104 -0.21 2.62 2.95
C LYS A 104 -0.77 2.87 1.55
N LYS A 105 -0.83 1.83 0.71
CA LYS A 105 -1.44 1.94 -0.62
C LYS A 105 -2.93 2.27 -0.53
N ASP A 106 -3.62 1.79 0.49
CA ASP A 106 -5.04 2.07 0.71
C ASP A 106 -5.24 3.42 1.41
N MET A 107 -4.33 3.82 2.31
CA MET A 107 -4.29 5.18 2.89
C MET A 107 -4.10 6.26 1.83
N ILE A 108 -3.21 6.04 0.84
CA ILE A 108 -3.04 6.96 -0.30
C ILE A 108 -4.35 7.09 -1.09
N LYS A 109 -4.97 5.96 -1.47
CA LYS A 109 -6.23 5.96 -2.25
C LYS A 109 -7.39 6.65 -1.51
N SER A 110 -7.43 6.52 -0.19
CA SER A 110 -8.49 7.09 0.65
C SER A 110 -8.22 8.53 1.09
N GLY A 111 -7.02 9.06 0.81
CA GLY A 111 -6.60 10.41 1.21
C GLY A 111 -6.16 10.52 2.68
N ASP A 112 -5.98 9.41 3.39
CA ASP A 112 -5.58 9.40 4.80
C ASP A 112 -4.07 9.29 5.03
N ILE A 113 -3.27 9.25 3.97
CA ILE A 113 -1.81 9.11 4.10
C ILE A 113 -1.17 10.28 4.87
N ASN A 114 -1.72 11.50 4.76
CA ASN A 114 -1.25 12.64 5.55
C ASN A 114 -1.47 12.46 7.04
N ASN A 115 -2.58 11.84 7.44
CA ASN A 115 -2.85 11.53 8.85
C ASN A 115 -1.84 10.52 9.39
N TYR A 116 -1.41 9.56 8.55
CA TYR A 116 -0.32 8.65 8.92
C TYR A 116 0.99 9.41 9.08
N ILE A 117 1.40 10.22 8.10
CA ILE A 117 2.64 11.01 8.15
C ILE A 117 2.69 11.87 9.42
N GLU A 118 1.64 12.66 9.66
CA GLU A 118 1.55 13.55 10.82
C GLU A 118 1.72 12.80 12.15
N LYS A 119 1.04 11.67 12.30
CA LYS A 119 1.11 10.85 13.52
C LYS A 119 2.42 10.11 13.68
N SER A 120 3.07 9.76 12.59
CA SER A 120 4.34 9.03 12.62
C SER A 120 5.54 9.94 12.89
N ASN A 121 5.42 11.26 12.74
CA ASN A 121 6.55 12.20 12.89
C ASN A 121 7.31 12.04 14.21
N GLU A 122 6.61 11.92 15.34
CA GLU A 122 7.25 11.73 16.65
C GLU A 122 8.02 10.41 16.72
N LEU A 123 7.49 9.34 16.11
CA LEU A 123 8.15 8.04 16.04
C LEU A 123 9.37 8.06 15.12
N VAL A 124 9.32 8.82 14.02
CA VAL A 124 10.49 9.02 13.15
C VAL A 124 11.62 9.67 13.94
N ILE A 125 11.31 10.71 14.72
CA ILE A 125 12.30 11.39 15.56
C ILE A 125 12.85 10.41 16.61
N GLU A 126 11.99 9.65 17.30
CA GLU A 126 12.43 8.65 18.29
C GLU A 126 13.36 7.59 17.68
N VAL A 127 13.06 7.10 16.48
CA VAL A 127 13.92 6.16 15.77
C VAL A 127 15.27 6.80 15.44
N LEU A 128 15.27 8.01 14.88
CA LEU A 128 16.50 8.73 14.51
C LEU A 128 17.37 9.03 15.73
N ASP A 129 16.79 9.54 16.82
CA ASP A 129 17.50 9.83 18.08
C ASP A 129 18.07 8.56 18.72
N THR A 130 17.42 7.41 18.51
CA THR A 130 17.89 6.12 19.02
C THR A 130 19.09 5.62 18.24
N ILE A 131 19.02 5.63 16.90
CA ILE A 131 20.11 5.14 16.06
C ILE A 131 21.30 6.11 16.00
N SER A 132 21.09 7.41 16.21
CA SER A 132 22.16 8.42 16.21
C SER A 132 23.13 8.27 17.39
N LYS A 133 22.81 7.44 18.38
CA LYS A 133 23.71 7.06 19.48
C LYS A 133 24.88 6.18 19.02
N TYR A 134 24.81 5.65 17.79
CA TYR A 134 25.78 4.72 17.24
C TYR A 134 26.52 5.36 16.05
N ASP A 135 27.82 5.61 16.21
CA ASP A 135 28.67 6.02 15.08
C ASP A 135 28.74 4.92 14.02
N ASN A 136 28.83 3.66 14.47
CA ASN A 136 28.97 2.48 13.63
C ASN A 136 27.81 1.51 13.89
N LEU A 137 26.60 1.88 13.48
CA LEU A 137 25.39 1.07 13.66
C LEU A 137 25.53 -0.30 13.00
N THR A 138 25.05 -1.34 13.70
CA THR A 138 24.96 -2.72 13.21
C THR A 138 23.51 -3.25 13.30
N THR A 139 23.25 -4.39 12.65
CA THR A 139 21.94 -5.07 12.74
C THR A 139 21.65 -5.64 14.12
N ASP A 140 22.68 -5.96 14.91
CA ASP A 140 22.55 -6.37 16.30
C ASP A 140 22.13 -5.19 17.20
N ASP A 141 22.69 -4.00 16.97
CA ASP A 141 22.27 -2.79 17.69
C ASP A 141 20.81 -2.46 17.42
N LEU A 142 20.39 -2.51 16.15
CA LEU A 142 18.98 -2.38 15.78
C LEU A 142 18.10 -3.44 16.45
N GLY A 143 18.63 -4.64 16.72
CA GLY A 143 17.87 -5.73 17.34
C GLY A 143 17.70 -5.55 18.84
N ARG A 144 18.69 -4.92 19.46
CA ARG A 144 18.68 -4.56 20.88
C ARG A 144 17.74 -3.40 21.14
N GLU A 145 17.86 -2.32 20.37
CA GLU A 145 17.06 -1.11 20.55
C GLU A 145 15.60 -1.30 20.11
N PHE A 146 15.37 -2.04 19.01
CA PHE A 146 14.03 -2.34 18.48
C PHE A 146 13.72 -3.83 18.63
N ALA A 147 13.80 -4.31 19.87
CA ALA A 147 13.38 -5.66 20.23
C ALA A 147 11.91 -5.90 19.84
N PRO A 148 11.47 -7.16 19.64
CA PRO A 148 10.06 -7.45 19.41
C PRO A 148 9.18 -6.84 20.49
N ASP A 149 8.04 -6.29 20.08
CA ASP A 149 7.04 -5.68 20.96
C ASP A 149 7.57 -4.44 21.72
N ASN A 150 8.57 -3.75 21.14
CA ASN A 150 9.01 -2.45 21.66
C ASN A 150 7.89 -1.40 21.51
N LYS A 151 7.95 -0.36 22.34
CA LYS A 151 6.95 0.70 22.40
C LYS A 151 6.74 1.38 21.03
N THR A 152 7.82 1.77 20.35
CA THR A 152 7.76 2.44 19.03
C THR A 152 7.08 1.56 17.98
N GLN A 153 7.36 0.25 17.98
CA GLN A 153 6.67 -0.74 17.14
C GLN A 153 5.17 -0.76 17.42
N MET A 154 4.76 -0.86 18.69
CA MET A 154 3.35 -0.87 19.07
C MET A 154 2.63 0.40 18.62
N GLU A 155 3.28 1.56 18.76
CA GLU A 155 2.70 2.84 18.36
C GLU A 155 2.53 2.95 16.83
N PHE A 156 3.49 2.47 16.03
CA PHE A 156 3.32 2.37 14.57
C PHE A 156 2.13 1.46 14.20
N VAL A 157 2.02 0.30 14.84
CA VAL A 157 0.91 -0.64 14.63
C VAL A 157 -0.43 0.00 14.99
N ASP A 158 -0.51 0.71 16.11
CA ASP A 158 -1.72 1.38 16.57
C ASP A 158 -2.14 2.53 15.64
N ILE A 159 -1.18 3.32 15.14
CA ILE A 159 -1.45 4.35 14.12
C ILE A 159 -2.07 3.70 12.88
N ASN A 160 -1.45 2.65 12.35
CA ASN A 160 -1.93 1.93 11.18
C ASN A 160 -3.34 1.38 11.39
N ASP A 161 -3.55 0.62 12.46
CA ASP A 161 -4.84 -0.01 12.74
C ASP A 161 -5.94 1.04 12.99
N SER A 162 -5.62 2.14 13.66
CA SER A 162 -6.56 3.25 13.89
C SER A 162 -7.03 3.88 12.58
N ILE A 163 -6.11 4.15 11.65
CA ILE A 163 -6.44 4.72 10.33
C ILE A 163 -7.19 3.71 9.48
N MET A 164 -6.73 2.45 9.43
CA MET A 164 -7.36 1.40 8.64
C MET A 164 -8.77 1.08 9.14
N ARG A 165 -9.04 1.11 10.45
CA ARG A 165 -10.40 1.00 11.00
C ARG A 165 -11.31 2.10 10.45
N LYS A 166 -10.85 3.35 10.40
CA LYS A 166 -11.63 4.48 9.84
C LYS A 166 -11.89 4.31 8.35
N ILE A 167 -10.88 3.88 7.58
CA ILE A 167 -11.02 3.59 6.14
C ILE A 167 -12.06 2.49 5.92
N LYS A 168 -11.93 1.36 6.63
CA LYS A 168 -12.88 0.23 6.54
C LYS A 168 -14.29 0.65 6.92
N TYR A 169 -14.45 1.47 7.97
CA TYR A 169 -15.75 1.98 8.38
C TYR A 169 -16.40 2.88 7.32
N ARG A 170 -15.65 3.82 6.73
CA ARG A 170 -16.16 4.65 5.62
C ARG A 170 -16.54 3.80 4.41
N LYS A 171 -15.71 2.81 4.06
CA LYS A 171 -15.99 1.90 2.95
C LYS A 171 -17.27 1.10 3.18
N ALA A 172 -17.44 0.50 4.37
CA ALA A 172 -18.64 -0.24 4.73
C ALA A 172 -19.91 0.62 4.67
N LYS A 173 -19.82 1.91 5.04
CA LYS A 173 -20.94 2.86 4.90
C LYS A 173 -21.30 3.17 3.45
N GLN A 174 -20.32 3.20 2.55
CA GLN A 174 -20.52 3.53 1.14
C GLN A 174 -20.85 2.32 0.27
N GLU A 175 -20.50 1.11 0.73
CA GLU A 175 -20.67 -0.13 -0.02
C GLU A 175 -22.12 -0.41 -0.47
N PRO A 176 -23.16 -0.27 0.38
CA PRO A 176 -24.54 -0.45 -0.06
C PRO A 176 -24.95 0.50 -1.20
N LEU A 177 -24.50 1.76 -1.13
CA LEU A 177 -24.77 2.75 -2.18
C LEU A 177 -24.05 2.39 -3.48
N SER A 178 -22.80 1.93 -3.40
CA SER A 178 -22.02 1.50 -4.56
C SER A 178 -22.65 0.29 -5.26
N ILE A 179 -23.16 -0.67 -4.49
CA ILE A 179 -23.84 -1.87 -5.02
C ILE A 179 -25.10 -1.45 -5.80
N LEU A 180 -25.98 -0.65 -5.18
CA LEU A 180 -27.22 -0.22 -5.83
C LEU A 180 -26.97 0.62 -7.09
N LYS A 181 -25.97 1.49 -7.09
CA LYS A 181 -25.56 2.23 -8.30
C LYS A 181 -25.11 1.27 -9.40
N SER A 182 -24.28 0.28 -9.09
CA SER A 182 -23.84 -0.70 -10.08
C SER A 182 -24.99 -1.52 -10.66
N VAL A 183 -26.02 -1.84 -9.87
CA VAL A 183 -27.23 -2.53 -10.36
C VAL A 183 -27.97 -1.65 -11.36
N VAL A 184 -28.21 -0.38 -11.00
CA VAL A 184 -28.86 0.60 -11.90
C VAL A 184 -28.10 0.75 -13.21
N ASP A 185 -26.78 0.90 -13.15
CA ASP A 185 -25.94 1.05 -14.34
C ASP A 185 -26.03 -0.19 -15.25
N LYS A 186 -26.04 -1.40 -14.67
CA LYS A 186 -26.16 -2.66 -15.42
C LYS A 186 -27.55 -2.86 -16.06
N ILE A 187 -28.61 -2.39 -15.41
CA ILE A 187 -29.95 -2.41 -15.99
C ILE A 187 -30.05 -1.40 -17.14
N ASN A 188 -29.46 -0.22 -16.99
CA ASN A 188 -29.52 0.83 -18.01
C ASN A 188 -28.80 0.48 -19.32
N ILE A 189 -27.81 -0.41 -19.28
CA ILE A 189 -27.12 -0.90 -20.50
C ILE A 189 -27.84 -2.07 -21.18
N PHE A 190 -28.95 -2.56 -20.61
CA PHE A 190 -29.69 -3.68 -21.16
C PHE A 190 -30.40 -3.28 -22.45
N ASP A 191 -30.04 -3.94 -23.56
CA ASP A 191 -30.67 -3.71 -24.86
C ASP A 191 -31.98 -4.52 -24.96
N ILE A 192 -33.10 -3.82 -24.77
CA ILE A 192 -34.45 -4.41 -24.82
C ILE A 192 -34.75 -4.98 -26.21
N ASP A 193 -34.16 -4.42 -27.28
CA ASP A 193 -34.44 -4.88 -28.64
C ASP A 193 -33.90 -6.30 -28.89
N VAL A 194 -32.94 -6.77 -28.09
CA VAL A 194 -32.42 -8.15 -28.16
C VAL A 194 -33.49 -9.17 -27.80
N LEU A 195 -34.46 -8.81 -26.95
CA LEU A 195 -35.48 -9.74 -26.46
C LEU A 195 -36.32 -10.37 -27.58
N GLN A 196 -36.53 -9.65 -28.70
CA GLN A 196 -37.32 -10.15 -29.82
C GLN A 196 -36.68 -11.34 -30.55
N TYR A 197 -35.38 -11.60 -30.30
CA TYR A 197 -34.61 -12.67 -30.95
C TYR A 197 -34.37 -13.88 -30.03
N LEU A 198 -34.92 -13.87 -28.81
CA LEU A 198 -34.75 -14.94 -27.83
C LEU A 198 -35.87 -15.98 -27.92
N ASP A 199 -35.57 -17.23 -27.56
CA ASP A 199 -36.57 -18.29 -27.42
C ASP A 199 -37.38 -18.15 -26.12
N GLY A 200 -38.51 -18.86 -26.05
CA GLY A 200 -39.44 -18.81 -24.91
C GLY A 200 -38.79 -19.21 -23.59
N ASP A 201 -38.00 -20.29 -23.57
CA ASP A 201 -37.33 -20.76 -22.35
C ASP A 201 -36.34 -19.70 -21.81
N THR A 202 -35.63 -19.02 -22.71
CA THR A 202 -34.71 -17.94 -22.35
C THR A 202 -35.46 -16.71 -21.81
N LEU A 203 -36.60 -16.37 -22.41
CA LEU A 203 -37.46 -15.28 -21.94
C LEU A 203 -38.03 -15.57 -20.54
N ASP A 204 -38.51 -16.79 -20.29
CA ASP A 204 -39.03 -17.21 -18.99
C ASP A 204 -37.94 -17.14 -17.89
N ASN A 205 -36.70 -17.55 -18.22
CA ASN A 205 -35.56 -17.44 -17.31
C ASN A 205 -35.21 -15.97 -17.00
N LEU A 206 -35.25 -15.08 -18.00
CA LEU A 206 -35.02 -13.65 -17.79
C LEU A 206 -36.10 -13.02 -16.91
N GLU A 207 -37.36 -13.40 -17.09
CA GLU A 207 -38.47 -12.96 -16.26
C GLU A 207 -38.29 -13.39 -14.79
N GLN A 208 -37.90 -14.65 -14.54
CA GLN A 208 -37.58 -15.11 -13.19
C GLN A 208 -36.47 -14.30 -12.52
N ILE A 209 -35.40 -13.99 -13.24
CA ILE A 209 -34.30 -13.17 -12.72
C ILE A 209 -34.78 -11.75 -12.38
N LEU A 210 -35.66 -11.16 -13.20
CA LEU A 210 -36.25 -9.85 -12.92
C LEU A 210 -37.12 -9.88 -11.66
N ILE A 211 -37.95 -10.91 -11.49
CA ILE A 211 -38.76 -11.10 -10.27
C ILE A 211 -37.85 -11.17 -9.04
N GLU A 212 -36.77 -11.96 -9.08
CA GLU A 212 -35.82 -12.06 -7.97
C GLU A 212 -35.16 -10.70 -7.66
N ILE A 213 -34.82 -9.91 -8.67
CA ILE A 213 -34.30 -8.55 -8.49
C ILE A 213 -35.35 -7.65 -7.81
N GLU A 214 -36.61 -7.70 -8.25
CA GLU A 214 -37.71 -6.89 -7.68
C GLU A 214 -38.00 -7.25 -6.22
N GLU A 215 -38.00 -8.53 -5.88
CA GLU A 215 -38.19 -9.03 -4.52
C GLU A 215 -37.07 -8.54 -3.58
N ASN A 216 -35.81 -8.73 -3.99
CA ASN A 216 -34.64 -8.23 -3.27
C ASN A 216 -34.69 -6.70 -3.09
N CYS A 217 -35.06 -5.94 -4.14
CA CYS A 217 -35.22 -4.50 -4.05
C CYS A 217 -36.30 -4.10 -3.04
N THR A 218 -37.39 -4.86 -2.96
CA THR A 218 -38.48 -4.64 -2.02
C THR A 218 -38.05 -4.89 -0.58
N GLU A 219 -37.30 -5.96 -0.33
CA GLU A 219 -36.74 -6.26 1.00
C GLU A 219 -35.75 -5.18 1.46
N ILE A 220 -34.86 -4.73 0.59
CA ILE A 220 -33.93 -3.62 0.87
C ILE A 220 -34.70 -2.35 1.23
N LYS A 221 -35.74 -1.99 0.48
CA LYS A 221 -36.60 -0.82 0.79
C LYS A 221 -37.26 -0.95 2.16
N ARG A 222 -37.79 -2.13 2.52
CA ARG A 222 -38.38 -2.38 3.84
C ARG A 222 -37.35 -2.19 4.95
N SER A 223 -36.15 -2.74 4.79
CA SER A 223 -35.04 -2.61 5.75
C SER A 223 -34.57 -1.16 5.92
N ILE A 224 -34.53 -0.38 4.84
CA ILE A 224 -34.20 1.06 4.93
C ILE A 224 -35.27 1.82 5.73
N ASN A 225 -36.55 1.52 5.50
CA ASN A 225 -37.65 2.20 6.17
C ASN A 225 -37.70 1.87 7.68
N SER A 226 -37.41 0.64 8.08
CA SER A 226 -37.36 0.26 9.50
C SER A 226 -36.25 0.98 10.25
N VAL A 227 -35.07 1.15 9.63
CA VAL A 227 -33.95 1.89 10.24
C VAL A 227 -34.22 3.39 10.34
N LYS A 228 -34.99 3.99 9.41
CA LYS A 228 -35.34 5.43 9.45
C LYS A 228 -36.40 5.81 10.49
N GLN A 229 -37.13 4.84 11.03
CA GLN A 229 -38.17 5.05 12.04
C GLN A 229 -37.66 4.93 13.48
N LEU A 230 -36.39 4.56 13.65
CA LEU A 230 -35.63 4.56 14.91
C LEU A 230 -34.86 5.87 15.07
#